data_AF-A0A3G6UHI1-F1
#
_entry.id   AF-A0A3G6UHI1-F1
#
_cell.length_a   1.000
_cell.length_b   1.000
_cell.length_c   1.000
_cell.angle_alpha   90.00
_cell.angle_beta   90.00
_cell.angle_gamma   90.00
#
_symmetry.space_group_name_H-M   'P 1'
#
loop_
_entity.id
_entity.type
_entity.pdbx_description
1 polymer ?
#
loop_
_entity_poly.entity_id
_entity_poly.type
_entity_poly.pdbx_seq_one_letter_code
_entity_poly.pdbx_strand_id
1 'polypeptide(L)'
;MTACIYSFWAGQTDYQHFMEEVHDRIFASSEQEAAYTSIQISLYQELQSIPDPVAMLRKAGSIHAAFTQNENFRFDESQRAKGMLGGTLAFSENTNRFLRLTGWENEQDQWGTGELIQVEEAWRVTSV
;
A
#
# COMPACT_ATOMS: atom_id res chain seq x y z
N MET A 1 16.29 9.14 -6.69
CA MET A 1 14.82 9.03 -6.83
C MET A 1 14.42 7.72 -6.19
N THR A 2 13.33 7.71 -5.44
CA THR A 2 12.82 6.50 -4.76
C THR A 2 11.40 6.29 -5.23
N ALA A 3 11.05 5.06 -5.60
CA ALA A 3 9.69 4.66 -5.91
C ALA A 3 9.16 3.78 -4.78
N CYS A 4 7.89 3.98 -4.41
CA CYS A 4 7.21 3.18 -3.41
C CYS A 4 6.15 2.32 -4.09
N ILE A 5 6.24 1.01 -3.92
CA ILE A 5 5.27 0.05 -4.46
C ILE A 5 4.51 -0.56 -3.28
N TYR A 6 3.19 -0.51 -3.35
CA TYR A 6 2.30 -1.18 -2.40
C TYR A 6 1.63 -2.35 -3.12
N SER A 7 1.73 -3.54 -2.53
CA SER A 7 1.11 -4.76 -3.04
C SER A 7 0.23 -5.37 -1.95
N PHE A 8 -0.90 -5.94 -2.39
CA PHE A 8 -1.87 -6.62 -1.54
C PHE A 8 -1.89 -8.09 -1.92
N TRP A 9 -1.83 -8.97 -0.93
CA TRP A 9 -1.74 -10.42 -1.11
C TRP A 9 -2.87 -11.10 -0.36
N ALA A 10 -3.44 -12.16 -0.94
CA ALA A 10 -4.50 -12.94 -0.28
C ALA A 10 -3.97 -13.65 0.99
N GLY A 11 -2.71 -14.08 0.97
CA GLY A 11 -2.01 -14.63 2.13
C GLY A 11 -0.50 -14.67 1.95
N GLN A 12 0.20 -15.05 3.02
CA GLN A 12 1.65 -15.19 3.03
C GLN A 12 2.13 -16.23 2.01
N THR A 13 1.38 -17.32 1.82
CA THR A 13 1.70 -18.37 0.86
C THR A 13 1.70 -17.85 -0.59
N ASP A 14 0.74 -16.99 -0.96
CA ASP A 14 0.68 -16.40 -2.30
C ASP A 14 1.85 -15.44 -2.55
N TYR A 15 2.21 -14.63 -1.54
CA TYR A 15 3.39 -13.76 -1.60
C TYR A 15 4.68 -14.59 -1.77
N GLN A 16 4.84 -15.65 -0.98
CA GLN A 16 6.02 -16.52 -1.05
C GLN A 16 6.12 -17.19 -2.42
N HIS A 17 5.01 -17.75 -2.92
CA HIS A 17 4.97 -18.33 -4.25
C HIS A 17 5.36 -17.33 -5.34
N PHE A 18 4.87 -16.09 -5.26
CA PHE A 18 5.29 -15.05 -6.20
C PHE A 18 6.79 -14.77 -6.13
N MET A 19 7.34 -14.59 -4.93
CA MET A 19 8.76 -14.28 -4.75
C MET A 19 9.68 -15.42 -5.19
N GLU A 20 9.28 -16.67 -4.97
CA GLU A 20 10.10 -17.85 -5.26
C GLU A 20 10.01 -18.29 -6.73
N GLU A 21 8.83 -18.18 -7.35
CA GLU A 21 8.57 -18.83 -8.65
C GLU A 21 8.36 -17.84 -9.81
N VAL A 22 7.93 -16.60 -9.51
CA VAL A 22 7.46 -15.64 -10.53
C VAL A 22 8.37 -14.41 -10.62
N HIS A 23 8.79 -13.87 -9.47
CA HIS A 23 9.52 -12.62 -9.37
C HIS A 23 10.78 -12.62 -10.25
N ASP A 24 11.65 -13.62 -10.11
CA ASP A 24 12.93 -13.66 -10.82
C ASP A 24 12.75 -13.73 -12.34
N ARG A 25 11.69 -14.39 -12.80
CA ARG A 25 11.34 -14.45 -14.22
C ARG A 25 10.92 -13.07 -14.74
N ILE A 26 10.11 -12.34 -13.98
CA ILE A 26 9.71 -10.97 -14.34
C ILE A 26 10.94 -10.06 -14.32
N PHE A 27 11.75 -10.13 -13.27
CA PHE A 27 12.94 -9.32 -13.09
C PHE A 27 13.92 -9.48 -14.26
N ALA A 28 14.22 -10.71 -14.66
CA ALA A 28 15.12 -11.00 -15.77
C ALA A 28 14.55 -10.59 -17.14
N SER A 29 13.22 -10.64 -17.32
CA SER A 29 12.57 -10.37 -18.62
C SER A 29 12.20 -8.89 -18.85
N SER A 30 12.22 -8.07 -17.80
CA SER A 30 11.76 -6.67 -17.83
C SER A 30 12.88 -5.63 -17.73
N GLU A 31 14.15 -6.04 -17.81
CA GLU A 31 15.33 -5.18 -17.64
C GLU A 31 15.33 -4.41 -16.29
N GLN A 32 14.58 -4.88 -15.29
CA GLN A 32 14.46 -4.24 -13.98
C GLN A 32 15.79 -4.17 -13.23
N GLU A 33 16.75 -5.03 -13.56
CA GLU A 33 18.11 -4.98 -13.01
C GLU A 33 18.81 -3.63 -13.23
N ALA A 34 18.50 -2.94 -14.33
CA ALA A 34 19.06 -1.62 -14.60
C ALA A 34 18.25 -0.46 -13.99
N ALA A 35 17.03 -0.73 -13.50
CA ALA A 35 16.08 0.30 -13.10
C ALA A 35 16.26 0.79 -11.65
N TYR A 36 16.86 -0.02 -10.77
CA TYR A 36 17.11 0.37 -9.38
C TYR A 36 18.41 -0.24 -8.83
N THR A 37 19.04 0.46 -7.88
CA THR A 37 20.29 0.01 -7.23
C THR A 37 20.05 -0.86 -6.00
N SER A 38 18.90 -0.71 -5.36
CA SER A 38 18.50 -1.48 -4.18
C SER A 38 16.99 -1.49 -4.03
N ILE A 39 16.49 -2.54 -3.37
CA ILE A 39 15.07 -2.68 -3.01
C ILE A 39 14.97 -3.00 -1.52
N GLN A 40 14.02 -2.35 -0.84
CA GLN A 40 13.67 -2.67 0.54
C GLN A 40 12.22 -3.15 0.58
N ILE A 41 12.03 -4.40 0.98
CA ILE A 41 10.70 -4.99 1.12
C ILE A 41 10.34 -5.02 2.59
N SER A 42 9.11 -4.63 2.92
CA SER A 42 8.56 -4.70 4.28
C SER A 42 7.18 -5.33 4.20
N LEU A 43 7.00 -6.44 4.91
CA LEU A 43 5.73 -7.14 5.01
C LEU A 43 4.95 -6.60 6.20
N TYR A 44 3.67 -6.34 5.97
CA TYR A 44 2.73 -5.88 6.99
C TYR A 44 1.55 -6.85 7.03
N GLN A 45 1.14 -7.22 8.25
CA GLN A 45 -0.10 -7.94 8.51
C GLN A 45 -1.24 -6.94 8.69
N GLU A 46 -2.31 -7.12 7.93
CA GLU A 46 -3.52 -6.30 8.06
C GLU A 46 -4.14 -6.50 9.46
N LEU A 47 -4.40 -5.39 10.14
CA LEU A 47 -5.05 -5.34 11.46
C LEU A 47 -6.51 -4.87 11.34
N GLN A 48 -6.77 -3.93 10.44
CA GLN A 48 -8.10 -3.36 10.21
C GLN A 48 -8.22 -2.88 8.77
N SER A 49 -9.39 -3.07 8.18
CA SER A 49 -9.71 -2.59 6.84
C SER A 49 -11.06 -1.87 6.82
N ILE A 50 -11.13 -0.79 6.06
CA ILE A 50 -12.34 0.00 5.83
C ILE A 50 -12.55 0.08 4.32
N PRO A 51 -13.70 -0.39 3.82
CA PRO A 51 -13.89 -1.60 3.04
C PRO A 51 -13.06 -1.70 1.75
N ASP A 52 -12.77 -2.96 1.38
CA ASP A 52 -11.96 -3.49 0.26
C ASP A 52 -10.85 -2.55 -0.25
N PRO A 53 -9.60 -2.72 0.24
CA PRO A 53 -8.45 -1.97 -0.22
C PRO A 53 -8.26 -2.03 -1.75
N VAL A 54 -8.58 -3.17 -2.39
CA VAL A 54 -8.44 -3.33 -3.84
C VAL A 54 -9.47 -2.49 -4.58
N ALA A 55 -10.73 -2.49 -4.13
CA ALA A 55 -11.78 -1.64 -4.69
C ALA A 55 -11.46 -0.14 -4.50
N MET A 56 -10.86 0.22 -3.36
CA MET A 56 -10.37 1.57 -3.09
C MET A 56 -9.27 1.97 -4.08
N LEU A 57 -8.25 1.13 -4.29
CA LEU A 57 -7.14 1.41 -5.21
C LEU A 57 -7.61 1.71 -6.64
N ARG A 58 -8.66 1.03 -7.10
CA ARG A 58 -9.23 1.25 -8.44
C ARG A 58 -9.85 2.63 -8.60
N LYS A 59 -10.42 3.18 -7.54
CA LYS A 59 -11.25 4.40 -7.57
C LYS A 59 -10.53 5.65 -7.05
N ALA A 60 -9.53 5.49 -6.20
CA ALA A 60 -8.86 6.61 -5.56
C ALA A 60 -8.19 7.53 -6.57
N GLY A 61 -8.36 8.85 -6.44
CA GLY A 61 -7.55 9.84 -7.13
C GLY A 61 -6.17 9.99 -6.49
N SER A 62 -6.10 9.82 -5.16
CA SER A 62 -4.86 9.85 -4.40
C SER A 62 -4.81 8.77 -3.31
N ILE A 63 -3.59 8.34 -2.97
CA ILE A 63 -3.31 7.44 -1.86
C ILE A 63 -2.47 8.17 -0.82
N HIS A 64 -2.79 7.93 0.44
CA HIS A 64 -2.06 8.46 1.58
C HIS A 64 -1.42 7.31 2.34
N ALA A 65 -0.10 7.33 2.44
CA ALA A 65 0.65 6.40 3.25
C ALA A 65 1.19 7.12 4.48
N ALA A 66 0.85 6.63 5.65
CA ALA A 66 1.38 7.13 6.91
C ALA A 66 1.96 5.99 7.72
N PHE A 67 3.15 6.23 8.29
CA PHE A 67 3.86 5.24 9.07
C PHE A 67 4.11 5.76 10.48
N THR A 68 3.99 4.89 11.48
CA THR A 68 4.27 5.26 12.86
C THR A 68 4.67 4.04 13.70
N GLN A 69 5.30 4.28 14.84
CA GLN A 69 5.52 3.25 15.88
C GLN A 69 4.48 3.35 17.00
N ASN A 70 3.55 4.31 16.92
CA ASN A 70 2.51 4.52 17.92
C ASN A 70 1.35 3.52 17.73
N GLU A 71 1.10 2.70 18.74
CA GLU A 71 0.03 1.69 18.78
C GLU A 71 -1.40 2.27 18.83
N ASN A 72 -1.54 3.56 19.19
CA ASN A 72 -2.83 4.26 19.18
C ASN A 72 -3.25 4.70 17.77
N PHE A 73 -2.50 4.29 16.74
CA PHE A 73 -2.77 4.59 15.35
C PHE A 73 -3.87 3.67 14.82
N ARG A 74 -5.13 4.07 15.02
CA ARG A 74 -6.32 3.33 14.58
C ARG A 74 -7.13 4.13 13.59
N PHE A 75 -7.95 3.43 12.79
CA PHE A 75 -9.06 4.10 12.13
C PHE A 75 -10.13 4.40 13.16
N ASP A 76 -10.48 5.67 13.29
CA ASP A 76 -11.71 6.06 13.95
C ASP A 76 -12.82 6.07 12.89
N GLU A 77 -13.77 5.14 12.98
CA GLU A 77 -14.88 5.02 12.01
C GLU A 77 -15.76 6.28 12.00
N SER A 78 -15.80 7.04 13.10
CA SER A 78 -16.49 8.33 13.17
C SER A 78 -15.78 9.42 12.34
N GLN A 79 -14.54 9.16 11.92
CA GLN A 79 -13.69 10.06 11.12
C GLN A 79 -13.59 9.62 9.66
N ARG A 80 -14.57 8.87 9.14
CA ARG A 80 -14.80 8.79 7.69
C ARG A 80 -15.08 10.18 7.14
N ALA A 81 -14.01 10.90 6.83
CA ALA A 81 -14.07 12.20 6.21
C ALA A 81 -14.72 12.07 4.83
N LYS A 82 -15.46 13.11 4.45
CA LYS A 82 -16.04 13.21 3.11
C LYS A 82 -14.93 13.00 2.08
N GLY A 83 -15.16 12.12 1.10
CA GLY A 83 -14.17 11.82 0.05
C GLY A 83 -13.20 10.66 0.36
N MET A 84 -13.18 10.09 1.57
CA MET A 84 -12.41 8.86 1.83
C MET A 84 -13.14 7.63 1.26
N LEU A 85 -12.48 6.92 0.36
CA LEU A 85 -13.03 5.73 -0.30
C LEU A 85 -12.83 4.45 0.51
N GLY A 86 -11.72 4.39 1.23
CA GLY A 86 -11.35 3.24 2.06
C GLY A 86 -9.90 3.31 2.53
N GLY A 87 -9.46 2.24 3.17
CA GLY A 87 -8.08 2.12 3.62
C GLY A 87 -7.82 0.86 4.44
N THR A 88 -6.54 0.61 4.69
CA THR A 88 -6.06 -0.47 5.55
C THR A 88 -5.09 0.06 6.60
N LEU A 89 -5.13 -0.55 7.77
CA LEU A 89 -4.17 -0.39 8.84
C LEU A 89 -3.47 -1.73 8.99
N ALA A 90 -2.16 -1.72 8.88
CA ALA A 90 -1.35 -2.92 8.92
C ALA A 90 -0.13 -2.71 9.83
N PHE A 91 0.43 -3.79 10.34
CA PHE A 91 1.59 -3.76 11.23
C PHE A 91 2.67 -4.74 10.76
N SER A 92 3.92 -4.31 10.86
CA SER A 92 5.08 -5.12 10.52
C SER A 92 5.88 -5.43 11.79
N GLU A 93 5.95 -6.70 12.17
CA GLU A 93 6.78 -7.16 13.29
C GLU A 93 8.26 -6.87 13.03
N ASN A 94 8.72 -7.06 11.79
CA ASN A 94 10.13 -6.88 11.41
C ASN A 94 10.61 -5.44 11.58
N THR A 95 9.76 -4.46 11.33
CA THR A 95 10.12 -3.04 11.44
C THR A 95 9.55 -2.38 12.70
N ASN A 96 8.71 -3.10 13.45
CA ASN A 96 7.90 -2.58 14.56
C ASN A 96 7.17 -1.28 14.19
N ARG A 97 6.49 -1.28 13.03
CA ARG A 97 5.81 -0.09 12.50
C ARG A 97 4.41 -0.42 12.02
N PHE A 98 3.51 0.50 12.28
CA PHE A 98 2.19 0.58 11.68
C PHE A 98 2.26 1.32 10.35
N LEU A 99 1.49 0.84 9.38
CA LEU A 99 1.18 1.46 8.10
C LEU A 99 -0.31 1.73 8.06
N ARG A 100 -0.70 2.97 7.77
CA ARG A 100 -2.06 3.32 7.35
C ARG A 100 -2.01 3.74 5.90
N LEU A 101 -2.74 3.03 5.07
CA LEU A 101 -2.94 3.35 3.66
C LEU A 101 -4.39 3.75 3.46
N THR A 102 -4.66 4.96 2.99
CA THR A 102 -6.03 5.41 2.68
C THR A 102 -6.14 5.94 1.27
N GLY A 103 -7.25 5.63 0.61
CA GLY A 103 -7.58 6.16 -0.71
C GLY A 103 -8.67 7.21 -0.63
N TRP A 104 -8.53 8.23 -1.46
CA TRP A 104 -9.38 9.41 -1.47
C TRP A 104 -9.84 9.73 -2.89
N GLU A 105 -11.03 10.30 -3.03
CA GLU A 105 -11.53 10.79 -4.32
C GLU A 105 -10.66 11.95 -4.83
N ASN A 106 -10.26 12.86 -3.93
CA ASN A 106 -9.50 14.07 -4.24
C ASN A 106 -8.42 14.35 -3.19
N GLU A 107 -7.39 15.10 -3.58
CA GLU A 107 -6.28 15.48 -2.69
C GLU A 107 -6.63 16.45 -1.57
N GLN A 108 -7.83 17.05 -1.53
CA GLN A 108 -8.08 18.19 -0.62
C GLN A 108 -8.76 17.80 0.70
N ASP A 109 -9.22 16.56 0.85
CA ASP A 109 -10.05 16.13 1.99
C ASP A 109 -9.25 15.41 3.12
N GLN A 110 -7.95 15.63 3.19
CA GLN A 110 -6.99 14.76 3.90
C GLN A 110 -7.02 14.87 5.44
N TRP A 111 -6.67 13.76 6.11
CA TRP A 111 -6.35 13.73 7.55
C TRP A 111 -4.88 13.35 7.83
N GLY A 112 -4.13 14.28 8.42
CA GLY A 112 -2.85 14.01 9.11
C GLY A 112 -1.58 14.27 8.29
N THR A 113 -0.41 14.08 8.93
CA THR A 113 0.93 14.35 8.38
C THR A 113 1.56 13.11 7.71
N GLY A 114 0.85 12.50 6.77
CA GLY A 114 1.34 11.36 5.99
C GLY A 114 2.04 11.79 4.69
N GLU A 115 2.74 10.85 4.05
CA GLU A 115 3.23 11.04 2.68
C GLU A 115 2.07 10.90 1.69
N LEU A 116 1.89 11.91 0.85
CA LEU A 116 0.93 11.91 -0.24
C LEU A 116 1.56 11.20 -1.45
N ILE A 117 0.85 10.20 -1.95
CA ILE A 117 1.26 9.44 -3.12
C ILE A 117 0.20 9.64 -4.19
N GLN A 118 0.58 10.35 -5.25
CA GLN A 118 -0.25 10.44 -6.45
C GLN A 118 -0.25 9.09 -7.15
N VAL A 119 -1.44 8.59 -7.44
CA VAL A 119 -1.60 7.32 -8.14
C VAL A 119 -1.88 7.60 -9.60
N GLU A 120 -0.81 7.60 -10.39
CA GLU A 120 -0.92 7.63 -11.84
C GLU A 120 -1.63 6.36 -12.35
N GLU A 121 -2.55 6.53 -13.31
CA GLU A 121 -3.33 5.41 -13.86
C GLU A 121 -2.46 4.31 -14.47
N ALA A 122 -1.31 4.67 -15.05
CA ALA A 122 -0.36 3.73 -15.67
C ALA A 122 0.22 2.71 -14.68
N TRP A 123 0.19 3.01 -13.37
CA TRP A 123 0.73 2.17 -12.30
C TRP A 123 -0.35 1.42 -11.50
N ARG A 124 -1.62 1.51 -11.94
CA ARG A 124 -2.73 0.75 -11.34
C ARG A 124 -2.83 -0.64 -11.95
N VAL A 125 -2.08 -1.57 -11.39
CA VAL A 125 -2.20 -2.99 -11.76
C VAL A 125 -3.03 -3.70 -10.70
N THR A 126 -4.27 -4.08 -11.05
CA THR A 126 -5.06 -5.02 -10.24
C THR A 126 -5.18 -6.32 -11.00
N SER A 127 -4.51 -7.38 -10.55
CA SER A 127 -4.82 -8.74 -11.01
C SER A 127 -6.17 -9.17 -10.42
N VAL A 128 -6.97 -9.85 -11.26
CA VAL A 128 -8.30 -10.38 -10.91
C VAL A 128 -8.16 -11.77 -10.31
#